data_AF-A0A2T4Z0G6-F1
#
_entry.id   AF-A0A2T4Z0G6-F1
#
_cell.length_a   1.000
_cell.length_b   1.000
_cell.length_c   1.000
_cell.angle_alpha   90.00
_cell.angle_beta   90.00
_cell.angle_gamma   90.00
#
_symmetry.space_group_name_H-M   'P 1'
#
loop_
_entity.id
_entity.type
_entity.pdbx_description
1 polymer ?
#
loop_
_entity_poly.entity_id
_entity_poly.type
_entity_poly.pdbx_seq_one_letter_code
_entity_poly.pdbx_strand_id
1 'polypeptide(L)' 'MADVKIQTMDRGPIIVRGDVELVDAEGNSFATKKQFALCRCGLSNNKPFCDGNHSGNFEDCARAEKVL' A
#
# COMPACT_ATOMS: atom_id res chain seq x y z
N MET A 1 -11.25 18.18 -5.10
CA MET A 1 -9.87 17.74 -5.43
C MET A 1 -9.57 16.59 -4.50
N ALA A 2 -9.39 15.38 -5.02
CA ALA A 2 -9.10 14.23 -4.15
C ALA A 2 -7.69 14.38 -3.60
N ASP A 3 -7.56 14.76 -2.33
CA ASP A 3 -6.28 14.83 -1.59
C ASP A 3 -5.69 13.44 -1.31
N VAL A 4 -6.43 12.39 -1.68
CA VAL A 4 -6.06 10.99 -1.49
C VAL A 4 -5.39 10.45 -2.74
N LYS A 5 -4.15 9.98 -2.60
CA LYS A 5 -3.37 9.34 -3.65
C LYS A 5 -2.92 7.95 -3.21
N ILE A 6 -3.29 6.94 -3.99
CA ILE A 6 -2.83 5.57 -3.85
C ILE A 6 -1.87 5.28 -5.00
N GLN A 7 -0.64 4.90 -4.68
CA GLN A 7 0.42 4.65 -5.66
C GLN A 7 1.01 3.25 -5.47
N THR A 8 0.96 2.44 -6.52
CA THR A 8 1.60 1.12 -6.56
C THR A 8 3.05 1.27 -7.03
N MET A 9 4.01 0.77 -6.24
CA MET A 9 5.43 0.78 -6.63
C MET A 9 5.85 -0.55 -7.27
N ASP A 10 6.78 -0.47 -8.22
CA ASP A 10 7.41 -1.65 -8.81
C ASP A 10 8.15 -2.45 -7.77
N ARG A 11 7.89 -3.76 -7.75
CA ARG A 11 8.53 -4.68 -6.79
C ARG A 11 8.38 -4.22 -5.35
N GLY A 12 7.33 -3.46 -5.06
CA GLY A 12 7.19 -2.73 -3.81
C GLY A 12 5.76 -2.63 -3.29
N PRO A 13 5.60 -1.98 -2.13
CA PRO A 13 4.32 -1.79 -1.46
C PRO A 13 3.43 -0.78 -2.18
N ILE A 14 2.19 -0.71 -1.72
CA ILE A 14 1.24 0.34 -2.10
C ILE A 14 1.44 1.51 -1.14
N ILE A 15 1.73 2.68 -1.67
CA ILE A 15 1.86 3.92 -0.90
C ILE A 15 0.52 4.63 -0.90
N VAL A 16 -0.04 4.83 0.27
CA VAL A 16 -1.26 5.61 0.47
C VAL A 16 -0.87 6.96 1.06
N ARG A 17 -1.35 8.05 0.46
CA ARG A 17 -1.15 9.43 0.91
C ARG A 17 -2.48 10.15 0.98
N GLY A 18 -2.63 11.00 1.97
CA GLY A 18 -3.84 11.80 2.21
C GLY A 18 -4.51 11.41 3.52
N ASP A 19 -5.63 12.05 3.79
CA ASP A 19 -6.47 11.75 4.94
C ASP A 19 -7.36 10.55 4.61
N VAL A 20 -6.98 9.36 5.11
CA VAL A 20 -7.70 8.11 4.88
C VAL A 20 -7.78 7.29 6.16
N GLU A 21 -8.88 6.57 6.30
CA GLU A 21 -9.07 5.61 7.39
C GLU A 21 -8.82 4.20 6.84
N LEU A 22 -7.91 3.47 7.49
CA LEU A 22 -7.69 2.06 7.22
C LEU A 22 -8.50 1.26 8.24
N VAL A 23 -9.42 0.43 7.76
CA VAL A 23 -10.28 -0.42 8.59
C VAL A 23 -10.06 -1.90 8.27
N ASP A 24 -10.26 -2.77 9.25
CA ASP A 24 -10.28 -4.22 9.04
C ASP A 24 -11.69 -4.72 8.64
N ALA A 25 -11.83 -6.03 8.42
CA ALA A 25 -13.09 -6.66 8.02
C ALA A 25 -14.22 -6.51 9.07
N GLU A 26 -13.88 -6.36 10.34
CA GLU A 26 -14.79 -6.11 11.45
C GLU A 26 -15.06 -4.61 11.67
N GLY A 27 -14.37 -3.73 10.93
CA GLY A 27 -14.54 -2.28 10.99
C GLY A 27 -13.68 -1.57 12.03
N ASN A 28 -12.70 -2.23 12.66
CA ASN A 28 -11.75 -1.57 13.55
C ASN A 28 -10.74 -0.75 12.76
N SER A 29 -10.49 0.47 13.21
CA SER A 29 -9.53 1.39 12.58
C SER A 29 -8.09 1.08 12.99
N PHE A 30 -7.19 1.02 12.03
CA PHE A 30 -5.75 0.99 12.30
C PHE A 30 -5.22 2.40 12.57
N ALA A 31 -4.26 2.50 13.49
CA ALA A 31 -3.50 3.73 13.71
C ALA A 31 -2.59 4.01 12.51
N THR A 32 -3.04 4.87 11.60
CA THR A 32 -2.31 5.24 10.38
C THR A 32 -1.86 6.70 10.41
N LYS A 33 -0.87 7.03 9.58
CA LYS A 33 -0.37 8.40 9.38
C LYS A 33 -0.95 8.96 8.07
N LYS A 34 -0.76 10.25 7.81
CA LYS A 34 -1.08 10.87 6.49
C LYS A 34 -0.40 10.20 5.29
N GLN A 35 0.65 9.42 5.53
CA GLN A 35 1.29 8.59 4.53
C GLN A 35 1.74 7.27 5.16
N PHE A 36 1.34 6.15 4.56
CA PHE A 36 1.74 4.80 4.98
C PHE A 36 1.91 3.86 3.78
N ALA A 37 2.58 2.74 4.02
CA ALA A 37 2.86 1.72 3.02
C ALA A 37 2.14 0.42 3.38
N LEU A 38 1.30 -0.07 2.48
CA LEU A 38 0.60 -1.34 2.61
C LEU A 38 1.37 -2.47 1.91
N CYS A 39 1.40 -3.63 2.55
CA CYS A 39 2.00 -4.82 1.98
C CYS A 39 1.21 -5.29 0.76
N ARG A 40 1.93 -5.54 -0.33
CA ARG A 40 1.40 -6.13 -1.57
C ARG A 40 2.01 -7.49 -1.89
N CYS A 41 3.16 -7.81 -1.33
CA CYS A 41 3.89 -9.04 -1.62
C CYS A 41 3.44 -10.25 -0.79
N GLY A 42 2.64 -10.05 0.26
CA GLY A 42 2.24 -11.11 1.17
C GLY A 42 3.32 -11.59 2.15
N LEU A 43 4.56 -11.09 2.05
CA LEU A 43 5.71 -11.54 2.85
C LEU A 43 5.95 -10.70 4.13
N SER A 44 5.16 -9.65 4.38
CA SER A 44 5.32 -8.84 5.59
C SER A 44 5.01 -9.62 6.87
N ASN A 45 5.75 -9.33 7.92
CA ASN A 45 5.46 -9.83 9.26
C ASN A 45 4.50 -8.91 10.04
N ASN A 46 4.31 -7.66 9.60
CA ASN A 46 3.43 -6.67 10.23
C ASN A 46 2.25 -6.27 9.33
N LYS A 47 1.56 -7.27 8.75
CA LYS A 47 0.41 -7.01 7.87
C LYS A 47 -0.66 -6.22 8.66
N PRO A 48 -1.34 -5.26 8.02
CA PRO A 48 -1.38 -4.95 6.58
C PRO A 48 -0.24 -4.05 6.08
N PHE A 49 0.67 -3.60 6.94
CA PHE A 49 1.76 -2.70 6.59
C PHE A 49 2.93 -3.43 5.93
N CYS A 50 3.74 -2.66 5.20
CA CYS A 50 4.97 -3.15 4.58
C CYS A 50 6.19 -2.95 5.48
N ASP A 51 6.96 -4.01 5.71
CA ASP A 51 8.17 -4.01 6.55
C ASP A 51 9.48 -4.16 5.75
N GLY A 52 9.41 -4.19 4.42
CA GLY A 52 10.59 -4.31 3.54
C GLY A 52 10.85 -5.71 3.00
N ASN A 53 10.16 -6.74 3.50
CA ASN A 53 10.28 -8.14 3.06
C ASN A 53 9.99 -8.39 1.56
N HIS A 54 9.41 -7.42 0.86
CA HIS A 54 9.24 -7.49 -0.59
C HIS A 54 10.59 -7.46 -1.34
N SER A 55 11.63 -6.89 -0.73
CA SER A 55 12.94 -6.71 -1.38
C SER A 55 13.54 -8.06 -1.76
N GLY A 56 13.80 -8.24 -3.07
CA GLY A 56 14.38 -9.47 -3.62
C GLY A 56 13.43 -10.66 -3.77
N ASN A 57 12.17 -10.55 -3.33
CA ASN A 57 11.21 -11.66 -3.35
C ASN A 57 9.87 -11.30 -4.01
N PHE A 58 9.74 -10.09 -4.55
CA PHE A 58 8.51 -9.61 -5.17
C PHE A 58 8.81 -8.96 -6.52
N GLU A 59 8.25 -9.51 -7.59
CA GLU A 59 8.59 -9.13 -8.97
C GLU A 59 7.46 -8.39 -9.70
N ASP A 60 6.38 -8.05 -8.99
CA ASP A 60 5.20 -7.44 -9.61
C ASP A 60 5.43 -5.95 -9.96
N CYS A 61 5.22 -5.64 -11.23
CA CYS A 61 5.30 -4.29 -11.79
C CYS A 61 3.95 -3.86 -12.41
N ALA A 62 2.86 -3.93 -11.65
CA ALA A 62 1.53 -3.49 -12.10
C ALA A 62 1.57 -2.06 -12.67
N ARG A 63 1.10 -1.91 -13.92
CA ARG A 63 0.97 -0.64 -14.63
C ARG A 63 -0.48 -0.38 -14.98
N ALA A 64 -0.92 0.86 -14.79
CA ALA A 64 -2.14 1.33 -15.43
C ALA A 64 -1.92 1.43 -16.94
N GLU A 65 -2.95 1.16 -17.73
CA GLU A 65 -2.94 1.42 -19.17
C GLU A 65 -2.66 2.90 -19.42
N LYS A 66 -1.77 3.19 -20.38
CA LYS A 66 -1.57 4.56 -20.83
C LYS A 66 -2.81 4.97 -21.62
N VAL A 67 -3.65 5.80 -21.02
CA VAL A 67 -4.67 6.53 -21.78
C VAL A 67 -3.92 7.53 -22.66
N LEU A 68 -3.87 7.26 -23.96
CA LEU A 68 -3.34 8.15 -25.00
C LEU A 68 -4.27 9.35 -25.20
#